data_AF-A0A967GN21-F1
#
_entry.id   AF-A0A967GN21-F1
#
_cell.length_a   1.000
_cell.length_b   1.000
_cell.length_c   1.000
_cell.angle_alpha   90.00
_cell.angle_beta   90.00
_cell.angle_gamma   90.00
#
_symmetry.space_group_name_H-M   'P 1'
#
loop_
_entity.id
_entity.type
_entity.pdbx_description
1 polymer ?
#
loop_
_entity_poly.entity_id
_entity_poly.type
_entity_poly.pdbx_seq_one_letter_code
_entity_poly.pdbx_strand_id
1 'polypeptide(L)'
;HVDPGFSDPATIQTAQTWIPFELFSDPEQVNRLQHEMLDRIAELPGVASAGYTDDIPMGEQWDNIPVLVEGETIAAGDAPPYRRSNYVSPGYFEAMGTRIIAGRDLTWSDIETGGRVA
;
A
#
# COMPACT_ATOMS: atom_id res chain seq x y z
N HIS A 1 -14.90 -1.53 -20.45
CA HIS A 1 -13.44 -1.62 -20.27
C HIS A 1 -13.17 -1.20 -18.84
N VAL A 2 -12.58 -2.08 -18.03
CA VAL A 2 -12.29 -1.82 -16.61
C VAL A 2 -10.79 -1.54 -16.52
N ASP A 3 -10.41 -0.46 -15.86
CA ASP A 3 -9.01 -0.16 -15.56
C ASP A 3 -8.54 -1.13 -14.44
N PRO A 4 -7.51 -1.96 -14.68
CA PRO A 4 -7.05 -2.94 -13.70
C PRO A 4 -6.26 -2.31 -12.54
N GLY A 5 -5.90 -1.02 -12.63
CA GLY A 5 -5.14 -0.32 -11.60
C GLY A 5 -3.62 -0.50 -11.68
N PHE A 6 -3.10 -1.16 -12.73
CA PHE A 6 -1.69 -1.30 -13.03
C PHE A 6 -1.42 -1.18 -14.53
N SER A 7 -0.17 -0.95 -14.90
CA SER A 7 0.25 -0.87 -16.30
C SER A 7 1.33 -1.91 -16.63
N ASP A 8 1.37 -2.34 -17.90
CA ASP A 8 2.36 -3.29 -18.41
C ASP A 8 2.52 -4.58 -17.56
N PRO A 9 1.49 -5.43 -17.48
CA PRO A 9 1.54 -6.65 -16.66
C PRO A 9 2.70 -7.59 -17.00
N ALA A 10 3.27 -7.53 -18.21
CA ALA A 10 4.38 -8.38 -18.60
C ALA A 10 5.69 -8.03 -17.89
N THR A 11 5.80 -6.81 -17.33
CA THR A 11 6.98 -6.36 -16.59
C THR A 11 6.81 -6.45 -15.08
N ILE A 12 5.61 -6.74 -14.59
CA ILE A 12 5.31 -6.83 -13.15
C ILE A 12 5.58 -8.26 -12.66
N GLN A 13 6.36 -8.37 -11.60
CA GLN A 13 6.62 -9.63 -10.90
C GLN A 13 6.09 -9.54 -9.47
N THR A 14 5.36 -10.57 -9.04
CA THR A 14 4.78 -10.64 -7.70
C THR A 14 5.41 -11.78 -6.91
N ALA A 15 5.73 -11.54 -5.64
CA ALA A 15 6.11 -12.58 -4.69
C ALA A 15 5.32 -12.39 -3.40
N GLN A 16 4.91 -13.48 -2.78
CA GLN A 16 4.26 -13.45 -1.47
C GLN A 16 5.26 -13.80 -0.39
N THR A 17 5.19 -13.06 0.70
CA THR A 17 6.00 -13.28 1.91
C THR A 17 5.05 -13.35 3.10
N TRP A 18 5.42 -14.18 4.08
CA TRP A 18 4.71 -14.27 5.34
C TRP A 18 5.66 -13.89 6.47
N ILE A 19 5.33 -12.80 7.17
CA ILE A 19 6.09 -12.28 8.31
C ILE A 19 5.23 -12.55 9.57
N PRO A 20 5.62 -13.50 10.44
CA PRO A 20 4.87 -13.77 11.66
C PRO A 20 5.08 -12.63 12.66
N PHE A 21 4.02 -11.87 12.93
CA PHE A 21 4.06 -10.73 13.85
C PHE A 21 4.43 -11.15 15.28
N GLU A 22 4.17 -12.39 15.67
CA GLU A 22 4.48 -12.95 16.99
C GLU A 22 5.98 -13.03 17.27
N LEU A 23 6.82 -12.95 16.23
CA LEU A 23 8.28 -12.90 16.38
C LEU A 23 8.79 -11.50 16.76
N PHE A 24 7.93 -10.48 16.75
CA PHE A 24 8.30 -9.09 16.97
C PHE A 24 7.61 -8.54 18.22
N SER A 25 8.39 -8.00 19.14
CA SER A 25 7.89 -7.34 20.36
C SER A 25 7.55 -5.85 20.16
N ASP A 26 8.02 -5.26 19.06
CA ASP A 26 7.81 -3.86 18.69
C ASP A 26 7.36 -3.81 17.21
N PRO A 27 6.15 -3.27 16.91
CA PRO A 27 5.64 -3.14 15.55
C PRO A 27 6.57 -2.39 14.59
N GLU A 28 7.37 -1.44 15.08
CA GLU A 28 8.31 -0.72 14.22
C GLU A 28 9.41 -1.62 13.66
N GLN A 29 9.71 -2.75 14.33
CA GLN A 29 10.65 -3.74 13.80
C GLN A 29 10.18 -4.33 12.48
N VAL A 30 8.87 -4.50 12.30
CA VAL A 30 8.29 -5.02 11.05
C VAL A 30 8.44 -3.98 9.93
N ASN A 31 8.15 -2.71 10.21
CA ASN A 31 8.32 -1.64 9.23
C ASN A 31 9.78 -1.51 8.79
N ARG A 32 10.74 -1.56 9.72
CA ARG A 32 12.18 -1.53 9.40
C ARG A 32 12.58 -2.75 8.56
N LEU A 33 12.13 -3.94 8.92
CA LEU A 33 12.41 -5.15 8.15
C LEU A 33 11.89 -5.04 6.72
N GLN A 34 10.64 -4.59 6.54
CA GLN A 34 10.03 -4.44 5.22
C GLN A 34 10.75 -3.37 4.37
N HIS A 35 11.16 -2.26 4.99
CA HIS A 35 11.97 -1.23 4.34
C HIS A 35 13.30 -1.80 3.85
N GLU A 36 14.06 -2.46 4.72
CA GLU A 36 15.34 -3.07 4.34
C GLU A 36 15.19 -4.17 3.27
N MET A 37 14.08 -4.91 3.27
CA MET A 37 13.78 -5.89 2.23
C MET A 37 13.57 -5.20 0.87
N LEU A 38 12.81 -4.11 0.84
CA LEU A 38 12.58 -3.35 -0.39
C LEU A 38 13.86 -2.74 -0.94
N ASP A 39 14.70 -2.14 -0.08
CA ASP A 39 15.99 -1.58 -0.51
C ASP A 39 16.86 -2.63 -1.18
N ARG A 40 16.98 -3.82 -0.57
CA ARG A 40 17.75 -4.94 -1.14
C ARG A 40 17.17 -5.44 -2.46
N ILE A 41 15.85 -5.44 -2.63
CA ILE A 41 15.20 -5.84 -3.88
C ILE A 41 15.46 -4.79 -4.97
N ALA A 42 15.35 -3.51 -4.64
CA ALA A 42 15.60 -2.40 -5.57
C ALA A 42 17.04 -2.37 -6.09
N GLU A 43 18.00 -2.87 -5.31
CA GLU A 43 19.41 -3.00 -5.72
C GLU A 43 19.69 -4.16 -6.69
N LEU A 44 18.74 -5.07 -6.92
CA LEU A 44 18.95 -6.22 -7.81
C LEU A 44 19.04 -5.78 -9.28
N PRO A 45 19.96 -6.34 -10.08
CA PRO A 45 20.06 -6.04 -11.50
C PRO A 45 18.74 -6.30 -12.25
N GLY A 46 18.23 -5.28 -12.93
CA GLY A 46 17.00 -5.36 -13.73
C GLY A 46 15.72 -4.97 -12.99
N VAL A 47 15.78 -4.67 -11.70
CA VAL A 47 14.65 -4.08 -10.97
C VAL A 47 14.61 -2.59 -11.24
N ALA A 48 13.47 -2.10 -11.75
CA ALA A 48 13.25 -0.67 -12.00
C ALA A 48 12.67 0.04 -10.76
N SER A 49 11.73 -0.61 -10.09
CA SER A 49 11.07 -0.13 -8.88
C SER A 49 10.53 -1.32 -8.10
N ALA A 50 10.31 -1.14 -6.79
CA ALA A 50 9.81 -2.18 -5.90
C ALA A 50 8.86 -1.57 -4.86
N GLY A 51 7.86 -2.34 -4.47
CA GLY A 51 6.95 -1.99 -3.38
C GLY A 51 6.24 -3.24 -2.85
N TYR A 52 5.66 -3.14 -1.65
CA TYR A 52 4.81 -4.19 -1.09
C TYR A 52 3.37 -3.74 -0.99
N THR A 53 2.48 -4.72 -0.97
CA THR A 53 1.09 -4.56 -0.56
C THR A 53 0.61 -5.81 0.14
N ASP A 54 -0.41 -5.68 0.98
CA ASP A 54 -1.15 -6.80 1.55
C ASP A 54 -2.11 -7.46 0.54
N ASP A 55 -2.50 -6.75 -0.52
CA ASP A 55 -3.24 -7.30 -1.65
C ASP A 55 -2.97 -6.56 -2.96
N ILE A 56 -2.70 -7.33 -4.01
CA ILE A 56 -2.44 -6.80 -5.35
C ILE A 56 -3.75 -6.29 -6.01
N PRO A 57 -3.69 -5.41 -7.01
CA PRO A 57 -4.89 -5.03 -7.74
C PRO A 57 -5.51 -6.26 -8.39
N MET A 58 -6.84 -6.30 -8.38
CA MET A 58 -7.63 -7.48 -8.80
C MET A 58 -7.40 -8.74 -7.93
N GLY A 59 -6.71 -8.62 -6.80
CA GLY A 59 -6.57 -9.67 -5.80
C GLY A 59 -7.90 -10.04 -5.14
N GLU A 60 -7.90 -11.20 -4.51
CA GLU A 60 -9.08 -11.76 -3.84
C GLU A 60 -9.12 -11.43 -2.35
N GLN A 61 -8.24 -10.56 -1.84
CA GLN A 61 -8.19 -10.16 -0.43
C GLN A 61 -8.82 -8.79 -0.22
N TRP A 62 -9.75 -8.69 0.73
CA TRP A 62 -10.62 -7.52 0.85
C TRP A 62 -10.68 -7.15 2.31
N ASP A 63 -9.96 -6.09 2.68
CA ASP A 63 -10.24 -5.37 3.92
C ASP A 63 -11.11 -4.16 3.57
N ASN A 64 -12.14 -3.93 4.38
CA ASN A 64 -13.05 -2.81 4.19
C ASN A 64 -13.14 -2.01 5.48
N ILE A 65 -12.74 -0.75 5.41
CA ILE A 65 -12.80 0.16 6.55
C ILE A 65 -13.89 1.21 6.33
N PRO A 66 -14.57 1.66 7.39
CA PRO A 66 -15.44 2.84 7.30
C PRO A 66 -14.57 4.08 7.06
N VAL A 67 -14.91 4.86 6.04
CA VAL A 67 -14.22 6.13 5.73
C VAL A 67 -15.20 7.28 5.94
N LEU A 68 -14.82 8.25 6.77
CA LEU A 68 -15.60 9.47 6.99
C LEU A 68 -14.86 10.64 6.38
N VAL A 69 -15.56 11.40 5.54
CA VAL A 69 -15.05 12.65 4.99
C VAL A 69 -15.25 13.74 6.04
N GLU A 70 -14.18 14.47 6.35
CA GLU A 70 -14.24 15.59 7.28
C GLU A 70 -15.28 16.62 6.80
N GLY A 71 -16.22 17.00 7.67
CA GLY A 71 -17.31 17.92 7.35
C GLY A 71 -18.58 17.27 6.80
N GLU A 72 -18.57 15.97 6.46
CA GLU A 72 -19.79 15.24 6.11
C GLU A 72 -20.51 14.70 7.34
N THR A 73 -21.84 14.82 7.38
CA THR A 73 -22.69 14.25 8.45
C THR A 73 -23.40 13.02 7.92
N ILE A 74 -23.23 11.89 8.61
CA ILE A 74 -23.97 10.65 8.34
C ILE A 74 -25.36 10.80 8.97
N ALA A 75 -26.42 10.56 8.20
CA ALA A 75 -27.78 10.65 8.71
C ALA A 75 -28.02 9.64 9.84
N ALA A 76 -28.89 9.99 10.79
CA ALA A 76 -29.21 9.11 11.90
C ALA A 76 -29.82 7.80 11.38
N GLY A 77 -29.13 6.68 11.64
CA GLY A 77 -29.52 5.34 11.18
C GLY A 77 -28.72 4.83 9.99
N ASP A 78 -27.93 5.67 9.33
CA ASP A 78 -27.06 5.24 8.23
C ASP A 78 -25.70 4.78 8.75
N ALA A 79 -25.13 3.77 8.07
CA ALA A 79 -23.75 3.34 8.30
C ALA A 79 -22.77 4.21 7.48
N PRO A 80 -21.55 4.47 7.99
CA PRO A 80 -20.51 5.10 7.19
C PRO A 80 -20.23 4.28 5.93
N PRO A 81 -19.88 4.95 4.81
CA PRO A 81 -19.50 4.24 3.60
C PRO A 81 -18.22 3.43 3.85
N TYR A 82 -18.29 2.13 3.59
CA TYR A 82 -17.12 1.26 3.60
C TYR A 82 -16.35 1.38 2.28
N ARG A 83 -15.03 1.34 2.38
CA ARG A 83 -14.12 1.34 1.23
C ARG A 83 -13.11 0.24 1.38
N ARG A 84 -12.77 -0.40 0.25
CA ARG A 84 -11.65 -1.33 0.20
C ARG A 84 -10.38 -0.56 0.57
N SER A 85 -9.62 -1.13 1.49
CA SER A 85 -8.37 -0.58 1.98
C SER A 85 -7.28 -1.62 1.77
N ASN A 86 -6.14 -1.17 1.27
CA ASN A 86 -4.94 -1.97 1.15
C ASN A 86 -3.81 -1.20 1.84
N TYR A 87 -2.92 -1.93 2.49
CA TYR A 87 -1.64 -1.40 2.96
C TYR A 87 -0.65 -1.45 1.80
N VAL A 88 0.06 -0.35 1.57
CA VAL A 88 1.06 -0.24 0.52
C VAL A 88 2.30 0.47 1.05
N SER A 89 3.47 0.12 0.52
CA SER A 89 4.72 0.83 0.80
C SER A 89 4.88 2.08 -0.05
N PRO A 90 5.78 3.00 0.33
CA PRO A 90 6.43 3.90 -0.63
C PRO A 90 6.93 3.13 -1.86
N GLY A 91 6.78 3.70 -3.05
CA GLY A 91 7.23 3.09 -4.31
C GLY A 91 6.27 2.06 -4.92
N TYR A 92 5.19 1.68 -4.21
CA TYR A 92 4.21 0.72 -4.71
C TYR A 92 3.54 1.18 -6.01
N PHE A 93 3.10 2.43 -6.07
CA PHE A 93 2.41 2.94 -7.27
C PHE A 93 3.35 3.00 -8.47
N GLU A 94 4.63 3.31 -8.26
CA GLU A 94 5.65 3.25 -9.31
C GLU A 94 5.90 1.81 -9.78
N ALA A 95 6.01 0.85 -8.84
CA ALA A 95 6.19 -0.58 -9.16
C ALA A 95 5.03 -1.18 -9.95
N MET A 96 3.79 -0.74 -9.68
CA MET A 96 2.61 -1.18 -10.41
C MET A 96 2.31 -0.32 -11.66
N GLY A 97 3.04 0.78 -11.86
CA GLY A 97 2.74 1.78 -12.89
C GLY A 97 1.37 2.44 -12.72
N THR A 98 0.85 2.47 -11.49
CA THR A 98 -0.41 3.11 -11.13
C THR A 98 -0.22 4.62 -11.12
N ARG A 99 -1.05 5.34 -11.88
CA ARG A 99 -0.96 6.81 -11.96
C ARG A 99 -1.61 7.49 -10.76
N ILE A 100 -0.84 8.29 -10.03
CA ILE A 100 -1.35 9.26 -9.06
C ILE A 100 -1.90 10.48 -9.80
N ILE A 101 -3.16 10.82 -9.57
CA ILE A 101 -3.85 11.94 -10.26
C ILE A 101 -3.59 13.29 -9.56
N ALA A 102 -3.46 13.28 -8.24
CA ALA A 102 -3.19 14.45 -7.42
C ALA A 102 -2.37 14.06 -6.17
N GLY A 103 -1.54 14.98 -5.69
CA GLY A 103 -0.65 14.74 -4.54
C GLY A 103 0.67 14.10 -4.94
N ARG A 104 1.23 13.30 -4.03
CA ARG A 104 2.49 12.55 -4.19
C ARG A 104 2.34 11.13 -3.67
N ASP A 105 3.33 10.29 -3.98
CA ASP A 105 3.47 8.98 -3.33
C ASP A 105 3.80 9.13 -1.83
N LEU A 106 3.60 8.05 -1.10
CA LEU A 106 4.06 7.85 0.27
C LEU A 106 5.59 7.91 0.34
N THR A 107 6.08 8.34 1.49
CA THR A 107 7.50 8.30 1.85
C THR A 107 7.67 7.56 3.16
N TRP A 108 8.87 7.02 3.41
CA TRP A 108 9.16 6.36 4.68
C TRP A 108 8.96 7.28 5.88
N SER A 109 9.23 8.57 5.72
CA SER A 109 8.98 9.57 6.76
C SER A 109 7.50 9.70 7.12
N ASP A 110 6.56 9.45 6.19
CA ASP A 110 5.12 9.45 6.51
C ASP A 110 4.77 8.32 7.49
N ILE A 111 5.41 7.16 7.32
CA ILE A 111 5.23 5.97 8.17
C ILE A 111 5.90 6.18 9.54
N GLU A 112 7.12 6.70 9.56
CA GLU A 112 7.92 6.90 10.78
C GLU A 112 7.36 7.99 11.69
N THR A 113 6.78 9.05 11.11
CA THR A 113 6.34 10.22 11.87
C THR A 113 4.83 10.29 12.08
N GLY A 114 4.06 9.35 11.51
CA GLY A 114 2.60 9.36 11.53
C GLY A 114 2.00 10.59 10.83
N GLY A 115 2.69 11.10 9.81
CA GLY A 115 2.35 12.34 9.12
C GLY A 115 1.12 12.23 8.23
N ARG A 116 0.35 13.32 8.10
CA ARG A 116 -0.70 13.43 7.08
C ARG A 116 -0.05 13.56 5.71
N VAL A 117 -0.44 12.71 4.77
CA VAL A 117 -0.10 12.86 3.35
C VAL A 117 -1.12 13.82 2.74
N ALA A 118 -0.63 14.85 2.03
CA ALA A 118 -1.44 15.86 1.35
C ALA A 118 -1.20 15.82 -0.16
#